data_AF-Q862F2-F1
#
_entry.id   AF-Q862F2-F1
#
_cell.length_a   1.000
_cell.length_b   1.000
_cell.length_c   1.000
_cell.angle_alpha   90.00
_cell.angle_beta   90.00
_cell.angle_gamma   90.00
#
_symmetry.space_group_name_H-M   'P 1'
#
loop_
_entity.id
_entity.type
_entity.pdbx_description
1 polymer ?
#
loop_
_entity_poly.entity_id
_entity_poly.type
_entity_poly.pdbx_seq_one_letter_code
_entity_poly.pdbx_strand_id
1 'polypeptide(L)' 'HFNPRFNAHGDVNTIVCNSKDAGAWGAEQRESAFPFQPGSVVEVCISFNQTDLTIKLPDGYEFKFPNRLNLEAINY' A
#
# COMPACT_ATOMS: atom_id res chain seq x y z
N HIS A 1 -0.66 -1.72 5.79
CA HIS A 1 -1.58 -2.49 4.92
C HIS A 1 -1.55 -1.90 3.52
N PHE A 2 -1.25 -2.72 2.52
CA PHE A 2 -1.27 -2.37 1.10
C PHE A 2 -2.33 -3.25 0.42
N ASN A 3 -3.36 -2.66 -0.17
CA ASN A 3 -4.54 -3.39 -0.64
C ASN A 3 -4.96 -2.95 -2.05
N PRO A 4 -4.48 -3.62 -3.11
CA PRO A 4 -4.99 -3.42 -4.46
C PRO A 4 -6.39 -4.04 -4.56
N ARG A 5 -7.41 -3.20 -4.78
CA ARG A 5 -8.82 -3.58 -4.93
C ARG A 5 -9.19 -3.53 -6.42
N PHE A 6 -9.42 -4.69 -7.03
CA PHE A 6 -9.94 -4.77 -8.40
C PHE A 6 -11.40 -4.29 -8.46
N ASN A 7 -12.24 -4.81 -7.57
CA ASN A 7 -13.62 -4.38 -7.36
C ASN A 7 -14.05 -4.80 -5.95
N ALA A 8 -13.90 -3.92 -4.97
CA ALA A 8 -14.23 -4.21 -3.57
C ALA A 8 -14.56 -2.93 -2.80
N HIS A 9 -15.55 -3.00 -1.90
CA HIS A 9 -15.94 -1.89 -1.00
C HIS A 9 -16.28 -0.57 -1.72
N GLY A 10 -16.75 -0.65 -2.98
CA GLY A 10 -17.05 0.51 -3.81
C GLY A 10 -15.85 1.08 -4.57
N ASP A 11 -14.63 0.59 -4.31
CA ASP A 11 -13.43 0.93 -5.06
C ASP A 11 -13.26 -0.02 -6.27
N VAL A 12 -12.89 0.54 -7.42
CA VAL A 12 -12.59 -0.21 -8.66
C VAL A 12 -11.19 0.18 -9.11
N ASN A 13 -10.34 -0.82 -9.32
CA ASN A 13 -8.92 -0.66 -9.70
C ASN A 13 -8.23 0.45 -8.89
N THR A 14 -8.31 0.35 -7.57
CA THR A 14 -7.75 1.34 -6.64
C THR A 14 -6.84 0.65 -5.65
N ILE A 15 -5.67 1.22 -5.40
CA ILE A 15 -4.82 0.78 -4.29
C ILE A 15 -5.22 1.56 -3.05
N VAL A 16 -5.51 0.84 -1.96
CA VAL A 16 -5.81 1.45 -0.66
C VAL A 16 -4.70 1.08 0.31
N CYS A 17 -4.03 2.09 0.86
CA CYS A 17 -3.04 1.94 1.90
C CYS A 17 -3.57 2.45 3.24
N ASN A 18 -3.28 1.74 4.33
CA ASN A 18 -3.64 2.17 5.67
C ASN A 18 -2.72 1.60 6.75
N SER A 19 -2.71 2.25 7.90
CA SER A 19 -2.14 1.76 9.15
C SER A 19 -3.24 1.15 10.02
N LYS A 20 -2.89 0.16 10.83
CA LYS A 20 -3.78 -0.42 11.83
C LYS A 20 -3.08 -0.38 13.19
N ASP A 21 -3.68 0.24 14.19
CA ASP A 21 -3.15 0.35 15.54
C ASP A 21 -4.18 -0.13 16.55
N ALA A 22 -3.74 -0.97 17.50
CA ALA A 22 -4.60 -1.58 18.52
C ALA A 22 -5.95 -2.15 17.98
N GLY A 23 -5.94 -2.70 16.76
CA GLY A 23 -7.14 -3.26 16.12
C GLY A 23 -7.97 -2.27 15.29
N ALA A 24 -7.71 -0.97 15.37
CA ALA A 24 -8.43 0.09 14.67
C ALA A 24 -7.70 0.53 13.39
N TRP A 25 -8.45 0.75 12.31
CA TRP A 25 -7.92 1.29 11.06
C TRP A 25 -7.77 2.82 11.14
N GLY A 26 -6.68 3.35 10.57
CA GLY A 26 -6.45 4.79 10.44
C GLY A 26 -7.12 5.42 9.21
N ALA A 27 -6.62 6.58 8.80
CA ALA A 27 -7.07 7.25 7.57
C ALA A 27 -6.53 6.54 6.32
N GLU A 28 -7.41 6.14 5.41
CA GLU A 28 -7.02 5.52 4.15
C GLU A 28 -6.33 6.51 3.21
N GLN A 29 -5.25 6.05 2.56
CA GLN A 29 -4.63 6.72 1.42
C GLN A 29 -4.97 5.91 0.16
N ARG A 30 -5.48 6.58 -0.87
CA ARG A 30 -5.88 5.96 -2.13
C ARG A 30 -4.96 6.40 -3.24
N GLU A 31 -4.46 5.46 -4.02
CA GLU A 31 -3.67 5.73 -5.22
C GLU A 31 -4.51 5.43 -6.48
N SER A 32 -4.38 6.30 -7.47
CA SER A 32 -5.02 6.15 -8.78
C SER A 32 -4.25 5.21 -9.71
N ALA A 33 -2.95 5.01 -9.48
CA ALA A 33 -2.14 4.05 -10.21
C ALA A 33 -2.59 2.62 -9.87
N PHE A 34 -2.88 1.81 -10.90
CA PHE A 34 -3.31 0.43 -10.72
C PHE A 34 -2.76 -0.50 -11.83
N PRO A 35 -1.44 -0.75 -11.86
CA PRO A 35 -0.79 -1.63 -12.83
C PRO A 35 -0.93 -3.11 -12.45
N PHE A 36 -2.15 -3.53 -12.12
CA PHE A 36 -2.48 -4.90 -11.76
C PHE A 36 -3.52 -5.47 -12.70
N GLN A 37 -3.36 -6.73 -13.07
CA GLN A 37 -4.30 -7.46 -13.91
C GLN A 37 -4.61 -8.83 -13.29
N PRO A 38 -5.89 -9.26 -13.25
CA PRO A 38 -6.24 -10.59 -12.76
C PRO A 38 -5.56 -11.69 -13.57
N GLY A 39 -4.95 -12.66 -12.89
CA GLY A 39 -4.26 -13.79 -13.52
C GLY A 39 -2.82 -13.53 -13.95
N SER A 40 -2.31 -12.29 -13.77
CA SER A 40 -0.93 -11.93 -14.09
C SER A 40 -0.01 -12.07 -12.87
N VAL A 41 1.27 -12.33 -13.14
CA VAL A 41 2.34 -12.25 -12.14
C VAL A 41 2.68 -10.79 -11.88
N VAL A 42 2.96 -10.45 -10.62
CA VAL A 42 3.29 -9.09 -10.19
C VAL A 42 4.54 -9.09 -9.31
N GLU A 43 5.31 -8.03 -9.40
CA GLU A 43 6.39 -7.72 -8.45
C GLU A 43 6.08 -6.37 -7.80
N VAL A 44 6.10 -6.33 -6.48
CA VAL A 44 5.94 -5.10 -5.68
C VAL A 44 7.11 -5.03 -4.72
N CYS A 45 7.87 -3.94 -4.78
CA CYS A 45 8.98 -3.70 -3.88
C CYS A 45 8.58 -2.67 -2.84
N ILE A 46 8.78 -3.00 -1.56
CA ILE A 46 8.50 -2.11 -0.43
C ILE A 46 9.80 -1.92 0.33
N SER A 47 10.28 -0.68 0.41
CA SER A 47 11.36 -0.27 1.30
C SER A 47 10.79 0.66 2.35
N PHE A 48 11.42 0.72 3.54
CA PHE A 48 10.96 1.59 4.62
C PHE A 48 12.13 2.28 5.31
N ASN A 49 11.85 3.43 5.89
CA ASN A 49 12.74 4.19 6.75
C ASN A 49 11.94 4.79 7.93
N GLN A 50 12.55 5.69 8.69
CA GLN A 50 11.90 6.32 9.84
C GLN A 50 10.67 7.17 9.47
N THR A 51 10.61 7.75 8.28
CA THR A 51 9.53 8.66 7.87
C THR A 51 8.43 7.97 7.07
N ASP A 52 8.80 7.05 6.17
CA ASP A 52 7.89 6.50 5.18
C ASP A 52 8.27 5.09 4.71
N LEU A 53 7.28 4.45 4.11
CA LEU A 53 7.41 3.30 3.25
C LEU A 53 7.36 3.81 1.80
N THR A 54 8.32 3.40 0.97
CA THR A 54 8.30 3.63 -0.47
C THR A 54 7.85 2.35 -1.16
N ILE A 55 6.80 2.45 -1.98
CA ILE A 55 6.19 1.34 -2.69
C ILE A 55 6.44 1.54 -4.17
N LYS A 56 7.11 0.57 -4.79
CA LYS A 56 7.32 0.50 -6.23
C LYS A 56 6.42 -0.56 -6.85
N LEU A 57 5.64 -0.14 -7.83
CA LEU A 57 4.69 -0.95 -8.56
C LEU A 57 5.32 -1.64 -9.79
N PRO A 58 4.66 -2.66 -10.37
CA PRO A 58 5.17 -3.42 -11.52
C PRO A 58 5.57 -2.58 -12.75
N ASP A 59 4.92 -1.44 -12.99
CA ASP A 59 5.19 -0.53 -14.10
C ASP A 59 6.31 0.49 -13.79
N GLY A 60 6.91 0.40 -12.60
CA GLY A 60 7.92 1.33 -12.12
C GLY A 60 7.36 2.59 -11.46
N TYR A 61 6.04 2.76 -11.38
CA TYR A 61 5.43 3.84 -10.61
C TYR A 61 5.78 3.70 -9.12
N GLU A 62 6.16 4.80 -8.49
CA GLU A 62 6.54 4.84 -7.08
C GLU A 62 5.68 5.85 -6.32
N PHE A 63 5.23 5.44 -5.14
CA PHE A 63 4.54 6.33 -4.20
C PHE A 63 4.95 6.01 -2.75
N LYS A 64 4.62 6.93 -1.84
CA LYS A 64 4.99 6.82 -0.42
C LYS A 64 3.77 6.68 0.47
N PHE A 65 3.89 5.86 1.51
CA PHE A 65 2.95 5.79 2.62
C PHE A 65 3.67 6.14 3.93
N PRO A 66 3.13 7.03 4.79
CA PRO A 66 3.83 7.45 6.01
C PRO A 66 3.99 6.32 7.04
N ASN A 67 5.14 6.28 7.72
CA ASN A 67 5.38 5.40 8.88
C ASN A 67 4.68 5.96 10.13
N ARG A 68 3.34 5.90 10.15
CA ARG A 68 2.49 6.52 11.19
C ARG A 68 2.71 5.95 12.60
N LEU A 69 3.25 4.74 12.69
CA LEU A 69 3.49 4.04 13.94
C LEU A 69 4.92 4.23 14.46
N ASN A 70 5.74 5.01 13.76
CA ASN A 70 7.14 5.26 14.10
C ASN A 70 7.93 3.96 14.34
N LEU A 71 7.69 2.95 13.52
CA LEU A 71 8.37 1.66 13.66
C LEU A 71 9.83 1.78 13.24
N GLU A 72 10.73 1.23 14.06
CA GLU A 72 12.16 1.11 13.73
C GLU A 72 12.46 -0.21 13.01
N ALA A 73 11.61 -1.23 13.20
CA ALA A 73 11.71 -2.54 12.57
C ALA A 73 10.32 -3.09 12.23
N ILE A 74 10.22 -3.84 11.14
CA ILE A 74 9.00 -4.53 10.72
C ILE A 74 9.14 -6.00 11.11
N ASN A 75 8.34 -6.44 12.07
CA ASN A 75 8.39 -7.82 12.59
C ASN A 75 7.19 -8.68 12.13
N TYR A 76 6.10 -8.05 11.70
CA TYR A 76 4.93 -8.68 11.07
C TYR A 76 3.99 -7.60 10.50
#